data_AF-A0A925T490-F1
#
_entry.id   AF-A0A925T490-F1
#
_cell.length_a   1.000
_cell.length_b   1.000
_cell.length_c   1.000
_cell.angle_alpha   90.00
_cell.angle_beta   90.00
_cell.angle_gamma   90.00
#
_symmetry.space_group_name_H-M   'P 1'
#
loop_
_entity.id
_entity.type
_entity.pdbx_description
1 polymer ?
#
loop_
_entity_poly.entity_id
_entity_poly.type
_entity_poly.pdbx_seq_one_letter_code
_entity_poly.pdbx_strand_id
1 'polypeptide(L)'
;MTLAKQTSNQTSAADSFPVHRSPEPVQRQAGAEQKTCGYQIDRVIQGIELPGVREIVGTVFQNLLGLIECLDLIESHLRQVDAADESFALFQVIHDEARALVDFIRTDALSSPLMTEELLDTLDGITFALSHDLQRVFEPNSRATLTGNTTHVVVGKLYRAHDVLTNCLQQSTITLAMVFDPELVGARLFNNSDMRYRQSLQLCEDITALIQLVDDFEKITTGLAHSNLNAGIYRFRLEGMESLMYSDWPQFESFCERMAMEPAESPELKSTVHQFRCYLETLLGQVRMRNVLANVFPVQFGEVDSSLIATSFADEAPFQNDDQEKETASPFALAG
;
A
#
# COMPACT_ATOMS: atom_id res chain seq x y z
N MET A 1 11.01 37.13 77.22
CA MET A 1 12.23 36.31 77.41
C MET A 1 12.39 35.49 76.14
N THR A 2 12.98 36.01 75.06
CA THR A 2 14.40 36.36 74.78
C THR A 2 15.29 35.12 74.57
N LEU A 3 16.05 35.18 73.46
CA LEU A 3 17.09 34.27 72.92
C LEU A 3 16.58 33.14 72.01
N ALA A 4 16.78 33.11 70.69
CA ALA A 4 17.90 33.42 69.79
C ALA A 4 18.98 32.32 69.66
N LYS A 5 19.08 31.85 68.40
CA LYS A 5 20.26 31.46 67.60
C LYS A 5 20.78 30.00 67.56
N GLN A 6 21.22 29.72 66.32
CA GLN A 6 22.22 28.74 65.82
C GLN A 6 21.70 27.35 65.44
N THR A 7 21.43 27.10 64.15
CA THR A 7 22.35 26.67 63.05
C THR A 7 23.08 25.36 63.32
N SER A 8 22.70 24.33 62.58
CA SER A 8 23.67 23.37 62.05
C SER A 8 23.19 22.85 60.70
N ASN A 9 23.96 23.17 59.66
CA ASN A 9 23.92 22.56 58.35
C ASN A 9 24.56 21.17 58.44
N GLN A 10 23.93 20.15 57.85
CA GLN A 10 24.67 19.03 57.29
C GLN A 10 24.05 18.58 55.97
N THR A 11 24.94 18.60 54.98
CA THR A 11 24.90 18.26 53.57
C THR A 11 24.42 16.83 53.32
N SER A 12 23.53 16.64 52.35
CA SER A 12 23.64 15.50 51.43
C SER A 12 23.11 15.88 50.06
N ALA A 13 24.03 15.87 49.10
CA ALA A 13 23.75 15.87 47.69
C ALA A 13 23.10 14.54 47.28
N ALA A 14 22.12 14.59 46.38
CA ALA A 14 22.01 13.71 45.22
C ALA A 14 20.66 13.96 44.51
N ASP A 15 20.73 13.98 43.18
CA ASP A 15 19.68 13.66 42.23
C ASP A 15 18.62 14.75 41.93
N SER A 16 19.10 15.69 41.13
CA SER A 16 18.36 16.32 40.05
C SER A 16 17.60 15.30 39.19
N PHE A 17 16.27 15.28 39.34
CA PHE A 17 15.36 14.68 38.36
C PHE A 17 15.11 15.69 37.22
N PRO A 18 15.44 15.38 35.97
CA PRO A 18 15.02 16.20 34.84
C PRO A 18 13.51 16.04 34.64
N VAL A 19 12.83 17.18 34.63
CA VAL A 19 11.44 17.36 34.22
C VAL A 19 11.22 16.68 32.87
N HIS A 20 10.46 15.59 32.85
CA HIS A 20 10.00 14.95 31.62
C HIS A 20 8.98 15.90 30.98
N ARG A 21 9.46 16.74 30.04
CA ARG A 21 8.59 17.38 29.04
C ARG A 21 7.85 16.28 28.30
N SER A 22 6.53 16.29 28.38
CA SER A 22 5.66 15.61 27.43
C SER A 22 6.08 16.00 26.01
N PRO A 23 6.22 15.05 25.07
CA PRO A 23 6.40 15.40 23.68
C PRO A 23 5.10 16.05 23.17
N GLU A 24 5.24 17.30 22.72
CA GLU A 24 4.24 18.00 21.91
C GLU A 24 3.89 17.19 20.65
N PRO A 25 2.67 17.36 20.12
CA PRO A 25 2.22 16.66 18.93
C PRO A 25 3.04 17.09 17.72
N VAL A 26 3.57 16.12 16.98
CA VAL A 26 4.24 16.33 15.69
C VAL A 26 3.22 16.89 14.69
N GLN A 27 3.12 18.22 14.63
CA GLN A 27 2.34 18.93 13.63
C GLN A 27 3.11 18.95 12.29
N ARG A 28 2.54 18.22 11.31
CA ARG A 28 2.56 18.46 9.85
C ARG A 28 3.91 18.87 9.22
N GLN A 29 4.61 17.89 8.64
CA GLN A 29 5.74 18.09 7.71
C GLN A 29 5.33 18.12 6.22
N ALA A 30 4.05 17.97 5.86
CA ALA A 30 3.60 17.93 4.46
C ALA A 30 3.89 19.23 3.67
N GLY A 31 3.91 20.41 4.31
CA GLY A 31 4.05 21.70 3.62
C GLY A 31 5.48 22.15 3.30
N ALA A 32 6.51 21.46 3.79
CA ALA A 32 7.91 21.80 3.51
C ALA A 32 8.46 21.04 2.29
N GLU A 33 7.96 19.83 2.02
CA GLU A 33 8.46 18.93 0.98
C GLU A 33 7.96 19.31 -0.43
N GLN A 34 6.72 19.79 -0.56
CA GLN A 34 6.20 20.29 -1.85
C GLN A 34 6.94 21.52 -2.37
N LYS A 35 7.44 22.39 -1.46
CA LYS A 35 8.25 23.56 -1.85
C LYS A 35 9.60 23.18 -2.46
N THR A 36 10.15 22.02 -2.09
CA THR A 36 11.41 21.51 -2.66
C THR A 36 11.24 20.85 -4.02
N CYS A 37 10.10 20.18 -4.27
CA CYS A 37 9.82 19.57 -5.58
C CYS A 37 9.57 20.65 -6.65
N GLY A 38 8.64 21.59 -6.39
CA GLY A 38 8.33 22.67 -7.33
C GLY A 38 9.58 23.49 -7.71
N TYR A 39 10.44 23.82 -6.73
CA TYR A 39 11.69 24.53 -6.99
C TYR A 39 12.67 23.76 -7.89
N GLN A 40 12.79 22.43 -7.72
CA GLN A 40 13.66 21.61 -8.56
C GLN A 40 13.12 21.52 -9.99
N ILE A 41 11.80 21.36 -10.15
CA ILE A 41 11.16 21.34 -11.47
C ILE A 41 11.27 22.70 -12.16
N ASP A 42 11.06 23.81 -11.45
CA ASP A 42 11.26 25.16 -11.99
C ASP A 42 12.69 25.37 -12.49
N ARG A 43 13.68 24.86 -11.76
CA ARG A 43 15.09 24.90 -12.18
C ARG A 43 15.32 24.08 -13.46
N VAL A 44 14.71 22.89 -13.57
CA VAL A 44 14.77 22.07 -14.78
C VAL A 44 14.16 22.82 -15.97
N ILE A 45 12.95 23.38 -15.81
CA ILE A 45 12.26 24.14 -16.86
C ILE A 45 13.08 25.36 -17.30
N GLN A 46 13.67 26.10 -16.36
CA GLN A 46 14.52 27.25 -16.67
C GLN A 46 15.79 26.88 -17.44
N GLY A 47 16.28 25.64 -17.28
CA GLY A 47 17.43 25.10 -18.00
C GLY A 47 17.16 24.74 -19.47
N ILE A 48 15.89 24.63 -19.88
CA ILE A 48 15.54 24.25 -21.26
C ILE A 48 15.83 25.42 -22.21
N GLU A 49 16.77 25.25 -23.15
CA GLU A 49 17.23 26.33 -24.04
C GLU A 49 16.15 26.82 -25.01
N LEU A 50 15.38 25.89 -25.60
CA LEU A 50 14.39 26.19 -26.63
C LEU A 50 13.06 26.65 -26.01
N PRO A 51 12.57 27.88 -26.30
CA PRO A 51 11.35 28.40 -25.70
C PRO A 51 10.10 27.56 -25.96
N GLY A 52 9.95 27.03 -27.18
CA GLY A 52 8.79 26.20 -27.54
C GLY A 52 8.79 24.85 -26.81
N VAL A 53 9.95 24.23 -26.63
CA VAL A 53 10.09 23.00 -25.82
C VAL A 53 9.81 23.31 -24.36
N ARG A 54 10.34 24.44 -23.86
CA ARG A 54 10.13 24.89 -22.48
C ARG A 54 8.65 25.09 -22.15
N GLU A 55 7.88 25.70 -23.04
CA GLU A 55 6.46 25.95 -22.86
C GLU A 55 5.66 24.64 -22.79
N ILE A 56 5.91 23.72 -23.73
CA ILE A 56 5.23 22.42 -23.77
C ILE A 56 5.57 21.59 -22.52
N VAL A 57 6.87 21.43 -22.23
CA VAL A 57 7.34 20.65 -21.08
C VAL A 57 6.91 21.27 -19.76
N GLY A 58 6.95 22.60 -19.65
CA GLY A 58 6.44 23.33 -18.50
C GLY A 58 4.96 23.08 -18.26
N THR A 59 4.16 23.05 -19.33
CA THR A 59 2.74 22.69 -19.25
C THR A 59 2.56 21.25 -18.77
N VAL A 60 3.33 20.29 -19.30
CA VAL A 60 3.26 18.88 -18.84
C VAL A 60 3.60 18.77 -17.35
N PHE A 61 4.69 19.40 -16.89
CA PHE A 61 5.04 19.40 -15.47
C PHE A 61 3.97 20.02 -14.59
N GLN A 62 3.43 21.17 -14.99
CA GLN A 62 2.40 21.86 -14.21
C GLN A 62 1.16 20.98 -14.03
N ASN A 63 0.73 20.29 -15.07
CA ASN A 63 -0.40 19.36 -14.99
C ASN A 63 -0.09 18.13 -14.13
N LEU A 64 1.09 17.52 -14.29
CA LEU A 64 1.52 16.40 -13.45
C LEU A 64 1.55 16.77 -11.96
N LEU A 65 2.15 17.91 -11.62
CA LEU A 65 2.22 18.41 -10.24
C LEU A 65 0.84 18.77 -9.70
N GLY A 66 -0.01 19.42 -10.49
CA GLY A 66 -1.39 19.73 -10.10
C GLY A 66 -2.22 18.48 -9.81
N LEU A 67 -2.04 17.41 -10.60
CA LEU A 67 -2.68 16.11 -10.34
C LEU A 67 -2.19 15.46 -9.04
N ILE A 68 -0.88 15.55 -8.75
CA ILE A 68 -0.31 15.06 -7.48
C ILE A 68 -0.87 15.84 -6.30
N GLU A 69 -0.93 17.17 -6.38
CA GLU A 69 -1.51 18.00 -5.32
C GLU A 69 -3.01 17.67 -5.09
N CYS A 70 -3.76 17.43 -6.17
CA CYS A 70 -5.14 16.96 -6.07
C CYS A 70 -5.25 15.60 -5.35
N LEU A 71 -4.35 14.65 -5.63
CA LEU A 71 -4.32 13.36 -4.94
C LEU A 71 -4.00 13.52 -3.45
N ASP A 72 -3.01 14.34 -3.10
CA ASP A 72 -2.66 14.63 -1.70
C ASP A 72 -3.86 15.21 -0.92
N LEU A 73 -4.67 16.05 -1.57
CA LEU A 73 -5.92 16.57 -0.99
C LEU A 73 -6.97 15.47 -0.81
N ILE A 74 -7.13 14.57 -1.78
CA ILE A 74 -8.04 13.42 -1.68
C ILE A 74 -7.61 12.48 -0.55
N GLU A 75 -6.32 12.21 -0.37
CA GLU A 75 -5.82 11.38 0.73
C GLU A 75 -6.30 11.90 2.09
N SER A 76 -6.28 13.23 2.28
CA SER A 76 -6.78 13.85 3.50
C SER A 76 -8.29 13.67 3.71
N HIS A 77 -9.05 13.54 2.61
CA HIS A 77 -10.50 13.30 2.63
C HIS A 77 -10.84 11.82 2.84
N LEU A 78 -10.08 10.91 2.25
CA LEU A 78 -10.25 9.46 2.41
C LEU A 78 -10.05 8.99 3.85
N ARG A 79 -9.37 9.79 4.69
CA ARG A 79 -9.22 9.54 6.13
C ARG A 79 -10.49 9.83 6.95
N GLN A 80 -11.51 10.45 6.35
CA GLN A 80 -12.78 10.74 7.01
C GLN A 80 -13.78 9.60 6.76
N VAL A 81 -14.33 9.04 7.85
CA VAL A 81 -15.38 8.02 7.80
C VAL A 81 -16.62 8.65 7.14
N ASP A 82 -17.18 7.98 6.13
CA ASP A 82 -18.34 8.38 5.31
C ASP A 82 -18.10 9.29 4.08
N ALA A 83 -16.85 9.61 3.70
CA ALA A 83 -16.55 10.48 2.55
C ALA A 83 -16.37 9.74 1.19
N ALA A 84 -16.94 8.54 1.03
CA ALA A 84 -16.63 7.66 -0.10
C ALA A 84 -17.17 8.19 -1.44
N ASP A 85 -18.40 8.71 -1.46
CA ASP A 85 -19.03 9.23 -2.68
C ASP A 85 -18.38 10.54 -3.13
N GLU A 86 -18.05 11.43 -2.18
CA GLU A 86 -17.32 12.67 -2.45
C GLU A 86 -15.92 12.36 -2.96
N SER A 87 -15.21 11.42 -2.32
CA SER A 87 -13.88 11.01 -2.76
C SER A 87 -13.93 10.40 -4.17
N PHE A 88 -14.95 9.59 -4.48
CA PHE A 88 -15.14 9.05 -5.82
C PHE A 88 -15.38 10.16 -6.87
N ALA A 89 -16.18 11.18 -6.54
CA ALA A 89 -16.39 12.33 -7.41
C ALA A 89 -15.08 13.09 -7.68
N LEU A 90 -14.23 13.27 -6.66
CA LEU A 90 -12.89 13.86 -6.82
C LEU A 90 -11.99 13.00 -7.73
N PHE A 91 -12.05 11.67 -7.60
CA PHE A 91 -11.35 10.77 -8.52
C PHE A 91 -11.81 10.90 -9.98
N GLN A 92 -13.10 11.15 -10.23
CA GLN A 92 -13.58 11.42 -11.59
C GLN A 92 -12.97 12.70 -12.17
N VAL A 93 -12.82 13.75 -11.36
CA VAL A 93 -12.14 14.97 -11.78
C VAL A 93 -10.68 14.69 -12.15
N ILE A 94 -9.97 13.92 -11.33
CA ILE A 94 -8.59 13.52 -11.62
C ILE A 94 -8.50 12.69 -12.90
N HIS A 95 -9.44 11.78 -13.11
CA HIS A 95 -9.50 10.99 -14.34
C HIS A 95 -9.62 11.89 -15.58
N ASP A 96 -10.54 12.86 -15.54
CA ASP A 96 -10.78 13.74 -16.67
C ASP A 96 -9.59 14.67 -16.95
N GLU A 97 -8.96 15.19 -15.90
CA GLU A 97 -7.78 16.06 -16.00
C GLU A 97 -6.54 15.28 -16.48
N ALA A 98 -6.32 14.06 -15.97
CA ALA A 98 -5.23 13.20 -16.43
C ALA A 98 -5.41 12.76 -17.89
N ARG A 99 -6.66 12.58 -18.33
CA ARG A 99 -6.98 12.32 -19.74
C ARG A 99 -6.73 13.55 -20.61
N ALA A 100 -7.10 14.74 -20.14
CA ALA A 100 -6.79 15.98 -20.84
C ALA A 100 -5.28 16.18 -21.01
N LEU A 101 -4.48 15.86 -19.98
CA LEU A 101 -3.02 15.85 -20.07
C LEU A 101 -2.51 14.87 -21.14
N VAL A 102 -3.02 13.63 -21.15
CA VAL A 102 -2.66 12.64 -22.17
C VAL A 102 -3.00 13.14 -23.58
N ASP A 103 -4.17 13.75 -23.76
CA ASP A 103 -4.59 14.26 -25.06
C ASP A 103 -3.75 15.46 -25.51
N PHE A 104 -3.36 16.35 -24.58
CA PHE A 104 -2.42 17.44 -24.82
C PHE A 104 -1.05 16.92 -25.26
N ILE A 105 -0.49 15.92 -24.56
CA ILE A 105 0.81 15.34 -24.93
C ILE A 105 0.74 14.75 -26.35
N ARG A 106 -0.31 13.99 -26.67
CA ARG A 106 -0.47 13.38 -28.00
C ARG A 106 -0.66 14.38 -29.12
N THR A 107 -1.45 15.43 -28.87
CA THR A 107 -1.86 16.37 -29.93
C THR A 107 -0.82 17.46 -30.13
N ASP A 108 -0.33 18.05 -29.05
CA ASP A 108 0.53 19.23 -29.09
C ASP A 108 2.01 18.85 -28.93
N ALA A 109 2.35 18.03 -27.93
CA ALA A 109 3.76 17.76 -27.63
C ALA A 109 4.41 16.82 -28.66
N LEU A 110 3.77 15.70 -28.98
CA LEU A 110 4.31 14.72 -29.94
C LEU A 110 4.27 15.19 -31.40
N SER A 111 3.42 16.18 -31.73
CA SER A 111 3.36 16.77 -33.07
C SER A 111 4.37 17.89 -33.28
N SER A 112 5.10 18.31 -32.24
CA SER A 112 6.02 19.44 -32.31
C SER A 112 7.35 19.04 -32.99
N PRO A 113 7.76 19.73 -34.08
CA PRO A 113 9.01 19.44 -34.77
C PRO A 113 10.26 19.88 -33.97
N LEU A 114 10.08 20.52 -32.81
CA LEU A 114 11.16 21.04 -31.96
C LEU A 114 11.67 20.01 -30.95
N MET A 115 11.04 18.84 -30.85
CA MET A 115 11.34 17.83 -29.85
C MET A 115 12.49 16.92 -30.29
N THR A 116 13.33 16.52 -29.33
CA THR A 116 14.32 15.46 -29.54
C THR A 116 13.64 14.09 -29.53
N GLU A 117 14.26 13.10 -30.18
CA GLU A 117 13.77 11.71 -30.20
C GLU A 117 13.61 11.16 -28.78
N GLU A 118 14.60 11.37 -27.91
CA GLU A 118 14.56 10.96 -26.50
C GLU A 118 13.37 11.56 -25.72
N LEU A 119 13.04 12.83 -25.98
CA LEU A 119 11.92 13.49 -25.32
C LEU A 119 10.57 12.99 -25.86
N LEU A 120 10.49 12.73 -27.17
CA LEU A 120 9.29 12.12 -27.78
C LEU A 120 9.03 10.73 -27.20
N ASP A 121 10.05 9.87 -27.13
CA ASP A 121 9.96 8.52 -26.55
C ASP A 121 9.55 8.57 -25.08
N THR A 122 10.12 9.53 -24.32
CA THR A 122 9.76 9.73 -22.91
C THR A 122 8.30 10.14 -22.75
N LEU A 123 7.83 11.09 -23.55
CA LEU A 123 6.44 11.57 -23.51
C LEU A 123 5.43 10.51 -23.98
N ASP A 124 5.79 9.70 -24.98
CA ASP A 124 4.96 8.57 -25.40
C ASP A 124 4.89 7.49 -24.29
N GLY A 125 6.02 7.17 -23.66
CA GLY A 125 6.07 6.26 -22.51
C GLY A 125 5.22 6.73 -21.34
N ILE A 126 5.28 8.02 -21.00
CA ILE A 126 4.42 8.65 -19.97
C ILE A 126 2.94 8.53 -20.36
N THR A 127 2.62 8.84 -21.61
CA THR A 127 1.25 8.77 -22.14
C THR A 127 0.67 7.36 -22.06
N PHE A 128 1.49 6.35 -22.41
CA PHE A 128 1.13 4.95 -22.31
C PHE A 128 0.88 4.55 -20.85
N ALA A 129 1.82 4.86 -19.94
CA ALA A 129 1.72 4.53 -18.53
C ALA A 129 0.48 5.15 -17.88
N LEU A 130 0.23 6.45 -18.10
CA LEU A 130 -0.95 7.15 -17.59
C LEU A 130 -2.25 6.54 -18.15
N SER A 131 -2.33 6.32 -19.46
CA SER A 131 -3.52 5.72 -20.09
C SER A 131 -3.83 4.34 -19.50
N HIS A 132 -2.80 3.51 -19.33
CA HIS A 132 -2.92 2.15 -18.79
C HIS A 132 -3.37 2.16 -17.32
N ASP A 133 -2.73 2.98 -16.48
CA ASP A 133 -3.05 3.05 -15.06
C ASP A 133 -4.41 3.69 -14.79
N LEU A 134 -4.82 4.69 -15.58
CA LEU A 134 -6.18 5.21 -15.55
C LEU A 134 -7.21 4.13 -15.91
N GLN A 135 -7.00 3.37 -16.98
CA GLN A 135 -7.90 2.26 -17.33
C GLN A 135 -7.98 1.23 -16.20
N ARG A 136 -6.84 0.85 -15.64
CA ARG A 136 -6.75 -0.12 -14.53
C ARG A 136 -7.50 0.34 -13.28
N VAL A 137 -7.47 1.63 -12.97
CA VAL A 137 -8.13 2.20 -11.79
C VAL A 137 -9.63 2.38 -11.99
N PHE A 138 -10.06 2.80 -13.18
CA PHE A 138 -11.45 3.17 -13.48
C PHE A 138 -12.24 2.11 -14.26
N GLU A 139 -11.72 0.89 -14.37
CA GLU A 139 -12.32 -0.22 -15.10
C GLU A 139 -13.81 -0.44 -14.74
N PRO A 140 -14.71 -0.79 -15.68
CA PRO A 140 -16.16 -0.84 -15.46
C PRO A 140 -16.61 -1.73 -14.29
N ASN A 141 -15.82 -2.76 -13.96
CA ASN A 141 -16.08 -3.67 -12.84
C ASN A 141 -15.94 -2.99 -11.47
N SER A 142 -15.19 -1.88 -11.38
CA SER A 142 -15.05 -1.09 -10.16
C SER A 142 -16.33 -0.33 -9.80
N ARG A 143 -17.11 0.13 -10.80
CA ARG A 143 -18.40 0.83 -10.61
C ARG A 143 -19.53 -0.11 -10.18
N ALA A 144 -19.57 -1.33 -10.71
CA ALA A 144 -20.62 -2.30 -10.41
C ALA A 144 -20.55 -2.88 -8.99
N THR A 145 -19.42 -2.76 -8.29
CA THR A 145 -19.26 -3.28 -6.91
C THR A 145 -19.52 -2.25 -5.81
N LEU A 146 -19.75 -0.97 -6.15
CA LEU A 146 -19.98 0.08 -5.14
C LEU A 146 -21.40 0.02 -4.56
N THR A 147 -22.34 -0.60 -5.26
CA THR A 147 -23.78 -0.62 -4.91
C THR A 147 -24.19 -1.71 -3.91
N GLY A 148 -23.25 -2.52 -3.38
CA GLY A 148 -23.56 -3.60 -2.44
C GLY A 148 -22.45 -4.01 -1.48
N ASN A 149 -21.33 -3.29 -1.42
CA ASN A 149 -20.19 -3.61 -0.58
C ASN A 149 -20.17 -2.79 0.72
N THR A 150 -19.55 -3.32 1.78
CA THR A 150 -19.32 -2.58 3.03
C THR A 150 -18.47 -1.32 2.77
N THR A 151 -18.74 -0.23 3.48
CA THR A 151 -18.08 1.09 3.31
C THR A 151 -16.55 0.99 3.27
N HIS A 152 -15.97 0.07 4.06
CA HIS A 152 -14.52 -0.17 4.10
C HIS A 152 -13.94 -0.75 2.80
N VAL A 153 -14.68 -1.59 2.08
CA VAL A 153 -14.23 -2.18 0.81
C VAL A 153 -14.22 -1.13 -0.30
N VAL A 154 -15.16 -0.18 -0.28
CA VAL A 154 -15.18 0.96 -1.20
C VAL A 154 -13.99 1.87 -0.95
N VAL A 155 -13.77 2.25 0.31
CA VAL A 155 -12.64 3.08 0.72
C VAL A 155 -11.30 2.44 0.36
N GLY A 156 -11.13 1.13 0.58
CA GLY A 156 -9.91 0.40 0.18
C GLY A 156 -9.64 0.43 -1.33
N LYS A 157 -10.68 0.42 -2.18
CA LYS A 157 -10.51 0.59 -3.64
C LYS A 157 -10.06 2.00 -4.01
N LEU A 158 -10.61 3.02 -3.34
CA LEU A 158 -10.24 4.42 -3.57
C LEU A 158 -8.80 4.70 -3.14
N TYR A 159 -8.35 4.14 -2.01
CA TYR A 159 -6.95 4.24 -1.64
C TYR A 159 -6.01 3.48 -2.59
N ARG A 160 -6.39 2.29 -3.06
CA ARG A 160 -5.61 1.60 -4.10
C ARG A 160 -5.50 2.45 -5.37
N ALA A 161 -6.59 3.08 -5.78
CA ALA A 161 -6.63 4.02 -6.89
C ALA A 161 -5.67 5.20 -6.65
N HIS A 162 -5.73 5.78 -5.45
CA HIS A 162 -4.85 6.86 -5.00
C HIS A 162 -3.37 6.48 -5.17
N ASP A 163 -2.97 5.33 -4.63
CA ASP A 163 -1.57 4.90 -4.60
C ASP A 163 -1.02 4.60 -5.99
N VAL A 164 -1.84 3.96 -6.84
CA VAL A 164 -1.49 3.67 -8.23
C VAL A 164 -1.26 4.97 -8.99
N LEU A 165 -2.20 5.92 -8.92
CA LEU A 165 -2.10 7.18 -9.65
C LEU A 165 -0.97 8.06 -9.12
N THR A 166 -0.80 8.15 -7.80
CA THR A 166 0.30 8.90 -7.17
C THR A 166 1.64 8.38 -7.64
N ASN A 167 1.83 7.06 -7.61
CA ASN A 167 3.07 6.45 -8.09
C ASN A 167 3.30 6.72 -9.59
N CYS A 168 2.26 6.57 -10.41
CA CYS A 168 2.34 6.80 -11.85
C CYS A 168 2.78 8.25 -12.14
N LEU A 169 2.11 9.24 -11.57
CA LEU A 169 2.40 10.66 -11.77
C LEU A 169 3.78 11.06 -11.26
N GLN A 170 4.20 10.55 -10.10
CA GLN A 170 5.54 10.79 -9.56
C GLN A 170 6.62 10.20 -10.47
N GLN A 171 6.45 8.97 -10.97
CA GLN A 171 7.39 8.36 -11.90
C GLN A 171 7.43 9.08 -13.24
N SER A 172 6.28 9.49 -13.78
CA SER A 172 6.23 10.33 -14.98
C SER A 172 6.98 11.65 -14.79
N THR A 173 6.82 12.30 -13.64
CA THR A 173 7.52 13.55 -13.31
C THR A 173 9.03 13.34 -13.20
N ILE A 174 9.49 12.31 -12.49
CA ILE A 174 10.91 11.97 -12.37
C ILE A 174 11.51 11.68 -13.74
N THR A 175 10.85 10.82 -14.52
CA THR A 175 11.34 10.37 -15.83
C THR A 175 11.48 11.55 -16.78
N LEU A 176 10.49 12.45 -16.83
CA LEU A 176 10.55 13.65 -17.66
C LEU A 176 11.67 14.60 -17.20
N ALA A 177 11.86 14.77 -15.89
CA ALA A 177 12.90 15.64 -15.37
C ALA A 177 14.32 15.12 -15.68
N MET A 178 14.50 13.80 -15.67
CA MET A 178 15.79 13.16 -15.99
C MET A 178 16.25 13.36 -17.43
N VAL A 179 15.33 13.62 -18.38
CA VAL A 179 15.69 13.97 -19.77
C VAL A 179 16.51 15.26 -19.83
N PHE A 180 16.28 16.18 -18.88
CA PHE A 180 16.94 17.50 -18.85
C PHE A 180 18.02 17.60 -17.77
N ASP A 181 17.93 16.80 -16.72
CA ASP A 181 18.94 16.68 -15.66
C ASP A 181 19.20 15.19 -15.34
N PRO A 182 20.13 14.53 -16.07
CA PRO A 182 20.43 13.11 -15.86
C PRO A 182 21.03 12.78 -14.48
N GLU A 183 21.57 13.78 -13.78
CA GLU A 183 22.11 13.62 -12.42
C GLU A 183 21.03 13.78 -11.34
N LEU A 184 19.79 14.06 -11.73
CA LEU A 184 18.67 14.19 -10.83
C LEU A 184 18.37 12.85 -10.13
N VAL A 185 18.40 12.89 -8.79
CA VAL A 185 18.02 11.75 -7.96
C VAL A 185 16.53 11.85 -7.64
N GLY A 186 15.71 10.90 -8.08
CA GLY A 186 14.25 10.92 -7.87
C GLY A 186 13.81 11.10 -6.41
N ALA A 187 14.60 10.61 -5.45
CA ALA A 187 14.38 10.82 -4.01
C ALA A 187 14.45 12.31 -3.58
N ARG A 188 15.11 13.17 -4.36
CA ARG A 188 15.13 14.63 -4.14
C ARG A 188 13.83 15.31 -4.59
N LEU A 189 13.10 14.71 -5.53
CA LEU A 189 11.79 15.20 -5.98
C LEU A 189 10.66 14.69 -5.09
N PHE A 190 10.67 13.39 -4.79
CA PHE A 190 9.64 12.74 -4.00
C PHE A 190 10.29 11.85 -2.92
N ASN A 191 10.05 12.18 -1.65
CA ASN A 191 10.64 11.48 -0.49
C ASN A 191 9.88 10.19 -0.11
N ASN A 192 9.02 9.70 -1.01
CA ASN A 192 8.05 8.64 -0.74
C ASN A 192 8.69 7.29 -0.42
N SER A 193 9.93 7.04 -0.85
CA SER A 193 10.67 5.82 -0.52
C SER A 193 10.96 5.70 0.97
N ASP A 194 11.36 6.79 1.63
CA ASP A 194 11.70 6.80 3.06
C ASP A 194 10.46 6.66 3.93
N MET A 195 9.35 7.29 3.52
CA MET A 195 8.07 7.15 4.21
C MET A 195 7.53 5.71 4.08
N ARG A 196 7.49 5.15 2.87
CA ARG A 196 7.06 3.76 2.63
C ARG A 196 7.97 2.74 3.31
N TYR A 197 9.26 3.03 3.40
CA TYR A 197 10.22 2.24 4.18
C TYR A 197 9.85 2.23 5.66
N ARG A 198 9.67 3.40 6.29
CA ARG A 198 9.27 3.52 7.71
C ARG A 198 7.92 2.85 7.98
N GLN A 199 6.93 3.07 7.12
CA GLN A 199 5.62 2.41 7.22
C GLN A 199 5.72 0.89 7.11
N SER A 200 6.55 0.37 6.20
CA SER A 200 6.74 -1.07 6.05
C SER A 200 7.47 -1.69 7.26
N LEU A 201 8.40 -0.95 7.88
CA LEU A 201 9.06 -1.36 9.11
C LEU A 201 8.09 -1.38 10.30
N GLN A 202 7.33 -0.29 10.50
CA GLN A 202 6.30 -0.20 11.54
C GLN A 202 5.27 -1.32 11.39
N LEU A 203 4.82 -1.57 10.15
CA LEU A 203 3.89 -2.66 9.87
C LEU A 203 4.45 -4.04 10.23
N CYS A 204 5.75 -4.28 10.02
CA CYS A 204 6.37 -5.54 10.44
C CYS A 204 6.31 -5.71 11.96
N GLU A 205 6.56 -4.63 12.72
CA GLU A 205 6.48 -4.62 14.18
C GLU A 205 5.04 -4.88 14.65
N ASP A 206 4.08 -4.18 14.05
CA ASP A 206 2.66 -4.27 14.40
C ASP A 206 2.08 -5.66 14.11
N ILE A 207 2.40 -6.26 12.95
CA ILE A 207 1.99 -7.64 12.62
C ILE A 207 2.65 -8.63 13.57
N THR A 208 3.94 -8.44 13.91
CA THR A 208 4.65 -9.31 14.85
C THR A 208 4.01 -9.24 16.25
N ALA A 209 3.63 -8.06 16.70
CA ALA A 209 2.93 -7.88 17.98
C ALA A 209 1.56 -8.58 17.97
N LEU A 210 0.82 -8.51 16.86
CA LEU A 210 -0.43 -9.26 16.69
C LEU A 210 -0.22 -10.78 16.73
N ILE A 211 0.80 -11.31 16.04
CA ILE A 211 1.14 -12.73 16.09
C ILE A 211 1.44 -13.17 17.52
N GLN A 212 2.16 -12.34 18.29
CA GLN A 212 2.46 -12.64 19.69
C GLN A 212 1.19 -12.73 20.56
N LEU A 213 0.22 -11.83 20.35
CA LEU A 213 -1.07 -11.88 21.05
C LEU A 213 -1.88 -13.13 20.68
N VAL A 214 -1.82 -13.55 19.42
CA VAL A 214 -2.43 -14.79 18.95
C VAL A 214 -1.77 -16.01 19.59
N ASP A 215 -0.44 -16.08 19.62
CA ASP A 215 0.33 -17.14 20.27
C ASP A 215 0.00 -17.25 21.77
N ASP A 216 -0.14 -16.11 22.45
CA ASP A 216 -0.49 -16.07 23.87
C ASP A 216 -1.91 -16.60 24.13
N PHE A 217 -2.86 -16.29 23.25
CA PHE A 217 -4.22 -16.83 23.30
C PHE A 217 -4.27 -18.34 23.02
N GLU A 218 -3.51 -18.83 22.04
CA GLU A 218 -3.43 -20.26 21.71
C GLU A 218 -2.85 -21.09 22.85
N LYS A 219 -1.85 -20.55 23.57
CA LYS A 219 -1.23 -21.20 24.74
C LYS A 219 -2.13 -21.16 25.97
N ILE A 220 -2.80 -20.03 26.20
CA ILE A 220 -3.58 -19.77 27.43
C ILE A 220 -4.94 -19.18 27.03
N THR A 221 -5.92 -20.05 26.80
CA THR A 221 -7.31 -19.66 26.48
C THR A 221 -8.03 -19.12 27.73
N THR A 222 -7.70 -17.89 28.12
CA THR A 222 -8.34 -17.16 29.23
C THR A 222 -9.10 -15.95 28.71
N GLY A 223 -10.12 -15.51 29.45
CA GLY A 223 -10.85 -14.28 29.11
C GLY A 223 -9.95 -13.04 29.00
N LEU A 224 -8.85 -12.98 29.77
CA LEU A 224 -7.87 -11.91 29.66
C LEU A 224 -7.07 -11.97 28.35
N ALA A 225 -6.60 -13.15 27.94
CA ALA A 225 -5.91 -13.33 26.66
C ALA A 225 -6.83 -12.99 25.48
N HIS A 226 -8.10 -13.39 25.55
CA HIS A 226 -9.11 -13.03 24.55
C HIS A 226 -9.32 -11.52 24.46
N SER A 227 -9.43 -10.84 25.62
CA SER A 227 -9.57 -9.38 25.67
C SER A 227 -8.34 -8.66 25.10
N ASN A 228 -7.13 -9.15 25.39
CA ASN A 228 -5.89 -8.57 24.89
C ASN A 228 -5.77 -8.74 23.37
N LEU A 229 -6.12 -9.91 22.85
CA LEU A 229 -6.16 -10.17 21.40
C LEU A 229 -7.15 -9.23 20.71
N ASN A 230 -8.37 -9.10 21.22
CA ASN A 230 -9.37 -8.18 20.65
C ASN A 230 -8.93 -6.72 20.71
N ALA A 231 -8.28 -6.30 21.80
CA ALA A 231 -7.71 -4.96 21.90
C ALA A 231 -6.58 -4.72 20.90
N GLY A 232 -5.71 -5.72 20.69
CA GLY A 232 -4.65 -5.68 19.68
C GLY A 232 -5.19 -5.61 18.26
N ILE A 233 -6.20 -6.43 17.93
CA ILE A 233 -6.89 -6.40 16.64
C ILE A 233 -7.53 -5.03 16.42
N TYR A 234 -8.25 -4.50 17.41
CA TYR A 234 -8.90 -3.19 17.31
C TYR A 234 -7.87 -2.07 17.10
N ARG A 235 -6.77 -2.10 17.85
CA ARG A 235 -5.69 -1.12 17.68
C ARG A 235 -5.07 -1.20 16.29
N PHE A 236 -4.73 -2.40 15.82
CA PHE A 236 -4.18 -2.58 14.48
C PHE A 236 -5.17 -2.14 13.40
N ARG A 237 -6.46 -2.39 13.59
CA ARG A 237 -7.52 -1.93 12.68
C ARG A 237 -7.59 -0.42 12.56
N LEU A 238 -7.35 0.30 13.66
CA LEU A 238 -7.35 1.77 13.67
C LEU A 238 -6.04 2.37 13.15
N GLU A 239 -4.89 1.79 13.53
CA GLU A 239 -3.58 2.42 13.38
C GLU A 239 -2.67 1.72 12.36
N GLY A 240 -2.73 0.38 12.27
CA GLY A 240 -1.81 -0.42 11.47
C GLY A 240 -2.31 -0.75 10.06
N MET A 241 -3.63 -0.80 9.86
CA MET A 241 -4.23 -1.16 8.58
C MET A 241 -3.86 -0.20 7.44
N GLU A 242 -3.64 1.09 7.72
CA GLU A 242 -3.21 2.07 6.70
C GLU A 242 -1.87 1.72 6.04
N SER A 243 -1.03 0.92 6.70
CA SER A 243 0.27 0.50 6.17
C SER A 243 0.20 -0.82 5.38
N LEU A 244 -0.88 -1.61 5.52
CA LEU A 244 -1.12 -2.82 4.77
C LEU A 244 -1.42 -2.52 3.30
N MET A 245 -1.18 -3.50 2.42
CA MET A 245 -1.74 -3.38 1.07
C MET A 245 -3.26 -3.53 1.17
N TYR A 246 -4.00 -2.62 0.53
CA TYR A 246 -5.46 -2.62 0.56
C TYR A 246 -6.10 -3.91 0.04
N SER A 247 -5.38 -4.70 -0.78
CA SER A 247 -5.81 -6.06 -1.19
C SER A 247 -6.01 -7.00 -0.01
N ASP A 248 -5.30 -6.78 1.08
CA ASP A 248 -5.26 -7.67 2.22
C ASP A 248 -6.32 -7.30 3.27
N TRP A 249 -6.89 -6.08 3.16
CA TRP A 249 -7.90 -5.57 4.07
C TRP A 249 -9.16 -6.44 4.16
N PRO A 250 -9.79 -6.87 3.04
CA PRO A 250 -11.00 -7.69 3.13
C PRO A 250 -10.75 -9.01 3.85
N GLN A 251 -9.59 -9.62 3.64
CA GLN A 251 -9.23 -10.87 4.28
C GLN A 251 -8.99 -10.66 5.78
N PHE A 252 -8.24 -9.62 6.17
CA PHE A 252 -8.05 -9.24 7.57
C PHE A 252 -9.38 -8.97 8.29
N GLU A 253 -10.27 -8.19 7.67
CA GLU A 253 -11.59 -7.87 8.23
C GLU A 253 -12.47 -9.12 8.38
N SER A 254 -12.44 -10.04 7.41
CA SER A 254 -13.19 -11.30 7.52
C SER A 254 -12.75 -12.17 8.71
N PHE A 255 -11.47 -12.08 9.11
CA PHE A 255 -11.00 -12.72 10.34
C PHE A 255 -11.52 -11.98 11.58
N CYS A 256 -11.50 -10.66 11.59
CA CYS A 256 -12.01 -9.84 12.69
C CYS A 256 -13.49 -10.12 12.95
N GLU A 257 -14.31 -10.16 11.89
CA GLU A 257 -15.75 -10.44 11.98
C GLU A 257 -16.02 -11.84 12.53
N ARG A 258 -15.33 -12.86 12.00
CA ARG A 258 -15.47 -14.24 12.50
C ARG A 258 -15.07 -14.37 13.97
N MET A 259 -13.93 -13.81 14.36
CA MET A 259 -13.47 -13.87 15.75
C MET A 259 -14.40 -13.12 16.71
N ALA A 260 -15.05 -12.03 16.26
CA ALA A 260 -16.00 -11.28 17.09
C ALA A 260 -17.35 -11.99 17.28
N MET A 261 -17.75 -12.88 16.37
CA MET A 261 -19.01 -13.63 16.46
C MET A 261 -18.90 -14.89 17.31
N GLU A 262 -17.70 -15.46 17.45
CA GLU A 262 -17.51 -16.72 18.17
C GLU A 262 -17.34 -16.51 19.69
N PRO A 263 -17.95 -17.37 20.54
CA PRO A 263 -17.71 -17.34 21.98
C PRO A 263 -16.25 -17.60 22.36
N ALA A 264 -15.75 -16.97 23.43
CA ALA A 264 -14.35 -17.06 23.86
C ALA A 264 -13.82 -18.50 24.12
N GLU A 265 -14.71 -19.44 24.42
CA GLU A 265 -14.37 -20.85 24.73
C GLU A 265 -14.71 -21.82 23.59
N SER A 266 -15.20 -21.31 22.45
CA SER A 266 -15.60 -22.14 21.31
C SER A 266 -14.39 -22.81 20.64
N PRO A 267 -14.48 -24.10 20.26
CA PRO A 267 -13.46 -24.74 19.44
C PRO A 267 -13.35 -24.13 18.03
N GLU A 268 -14.44 -23.56 17.50
CA GLU A 268 -14.46 -22.81 16.24
C GLU A 268 -13.64 -21.52 16.33
N LEU A 269 -13.68 -20.81 17.47
CA LEU A 269 -12.81 -19.66 17.71
C LEU A 269 -11.33 -20.07 17.66
N LYS A 270 -10.95 -21.18 18.29
CA LYS A 270 -9.56 -21.68 18.26
C LYS A 270 -9.09 -21.98 16.85
N SER A 271 -9.93 -22.63 16.04
CA SER A 271 -9.64 -22.87 14.62
C SER A 271 -9.48 -21.57 13.84
N THR A 272 -10.36 -20.58 14.08
CA THR A 272 -10.32 -19.28 13.42
C THR A 272 -9.07 -18.49 13.80
N VAL A 273 -8.69 -18.47 15.08
CA VAL A 273 -7.48 -17.80 15.58
C VAL A 273 -6.22 -18.45 14.99
N HIS A 274 -6.19 -19.79 14.89
CA HIS A 274 -5.08 -20.48 14.25
C HIS A 274 -4.95 -20.13 12.76
N GLN A 275 -6.06 -20.09 12.02
CA GLN A 275 -6.06 -19.63 10.63
C GLN A 275 -5.60 -18.18 10.51
N PHE A 276 -5.99 -17.32 11.46
CA PHE A 276 -5.57 -15.93 11.50
C PHE A 276 -4.05 -15.81 11.75
N ARG A 277 -3.48 -16.64 12.62
CA ARG A 277 -2.03 -16.76 12.83
C ARG A 277 -1.29 -17.04 11.52
N CYS A 278 -1.69 -18.09 10.80
CA CYS A 278 -1.07 -18.48 9.53
C CYS A 278 -1.18 -17.38 8.47
N TYR A 279 -2.33 -16.68 8.44
CA TYR A 279 -2.52 -15.52 7.58
C TYR A 279 -1.55 -14.38 7.94
N LEU A 280 -1.42 -14.03 9.22
CA LEU A 280 -0.50 -12.99 9.68
C LEU A 280 0.97 -13.32 9.40
N GLU A 281 1.38 -14.58 9.56
CA GLU A 281 2.74 -15.04 9.21
C GLU A 281 3.01 -14.89 7.70
N THR A 282 2.03 -15.26 6.88
CA THR A 282 2.11 -15.08 5.42
C THR A 282 2.20 -13.60 5.04
N LEU A 283 1.35 -12.78 5.67
CA LEU A 283 1.30 -11.34 5.46
C LEU A 283 2.62 -10.67 5.87
N LEU A 284 3.19 -11.05 7.01
CA LEU A 284 4.50 -10.59 7.46
C LEU A 284 5.60 -10.94 6.44
N GLY A 285 5.56 -12.16 5.89
CA GLY A 285 6.47 -12.57 4.82
C GLY A 285 6.35 -11.68 3.59
N GLN A 286 5.13 -11.42 3.12
CA GLN A 286 4.87 -10.54 1.97
C GLN A 286 5.34 -9.10 2.23
N VAL A 287 5.12 -8.55 3.43
CA VAL A 287 5.57 -7.21 3.80
C VAL A 287 7.09 -7.13 3.79
N ARG A 288 7.80 -8.12 4.35
CA ARG A 288 9.28 -8.18 4.34
C ARG A 288 9.88 -8.24 2.93
N MET A 289 9.13 -8.75 1.96
CA MET A 289 9.54 -8.82 0.55
C MET A 289 9.30 -7.52 -0.22
N ARG A 290 8.71 -6.48 0.40
CA ARG A 290 8.53 -5.17 -0.25
C ARG A 290 9.90 -4.61 -0.64
N ASN A 291 10.00 -4.08 -1.86
CA ASN A 291 11.26 -3.60 -2.44
C ASN A 291 11.96 -2.53 -1.58
N VAL A 292 11.18 -1.74 -0.84
CA VAL A 292 11.72 -0.74 0.12
C VAL A 292 12.53 -1.37 1.26
N LEU A 293 12.28 -2.63 1.62
CA LEU A 293 12.97 -3.35 2.71
C LEU A 293 14.14 -4.24 2.22
N ALA A 294 14.46 -4.24 0.92
CA ALA A 294 15.45 -5.13 0.32
C ALA A 294 16.86 -5.05 0.94
N ASN A 295 17.20 -3.93 1.61
CA ASN A 295 18.48 -3.73 2.27
C ASN A 295 18.49 -4.12 3.77
N VAL A 296 17.32 -4.43 4.35
CA VAL A 296 17.17 -4.77 5.79
C VAL A 296 17.05 -6.28 5.98
N PHE A 297 16.28 -6.93 5.11
CA PHE A 297 16.13 -8.36 5.10
C PHE A 297 16.89 -8.88 3.87
N PRO A 298 18.13 -9.36 4.00
CA PRO A 298 18.77 -10.04 2.88
C PRO A 298 17.85 -11.19 2.48
N VAL A 299 17.48 -11.24 1.20
CA VAL A 299 16.68 -12.32 0.63
C VAL A 299 17.47 -13.62 0.78
N GLN A 300 17.34 -14.28 1.92
CA GLN A 300 17.79 -15.64 2.11
C GLN A 300 16.77 -16.51 1.40
N PHE A 301 16.99 -16.73 0.10
CA PHE A 301 16.51 -17.94 -0.54
C PHE A 301 17.18 -19.10 0.19
N GLY A 302 16.51 -19.61 1.21
CA GLY A 302 16.86 -20.89 1.80
C GLY A 302 16.82 -21.91 0.68
N GLU A 303 17.93 -22.60 0.48
CA GLU A 303 17.96 -23.90 -0.19
C GLU A 303 16.85 -24.74 0.44
N VAL A 304 15.73 -24.87 -0.27
CA VAL A 304 14.72 -25.84 0.08
C VAL A 304 15.34 -27.18 -0.24
N ASP A 305 15.82 -27.84 0.80
CA ASP A 305 16.27 -29.21 0.77
C ASP A 305 15.16 -30.06 0.12
N SER A 306 15.40 -30.47 -1.12
CA SER A 306 14.44 -31.15 -1.99
C SER A 306 14.07 -32.56 -1.48
N SER A 307 14.56 -32.93 -0.30
CA SER A 307 14.32 -34.20 0.37
C SER A 307 13.01 -34.26 1.17
N LEU A 308 12.34 -33.13 1.46
CA LEU A 308 11.11 -33.12 2.29
C LEU A 308 9.78 -33.10 1.50
N ILE A 309 9.81 -32.92 0.19
CA ILE A 309 8.60 -32.95 -0.66
C ILE A 309 8.29 -34.38 -1.17
N ALA A 310 9.25 -35.30 -1.08
CA ALA A 310 9.14 -36.64 -1.69
C ALA A 310 8.38 -37.70 -0.86
N THR A 311 7.93 -37.40 0.36
CA THR A 311 7.30 -38.42 1.24
C THR A 311 5.80 -38.25 1.51
N SER A 312 5.11 -37.29 0.86
CA SER A 312 3.68 -37.03 1.13
C SER A 312 2.72 -37.42 -0.01
N PHE A 313 3.19 -37.97 -1.13
CA PHE A 313 2.35 -38.27 -2.30
C PHE A 313 2.46 -39.71 -2.82
N ALA A 314 2.88 -40.65 -1.97
CA ALA A 314 2.95 -42.07 -2.31
C ALA A 314 1.91 -42.88 -1.52
N ASP A 315 0.63 -42.51 -1.59
CA ASP A 315 -0.45 -43.44 -1.25
C ASP A 315 -1.80 -42.98 -1.82
N GLU A 316 -1.95 -43.06 -3.15
CA GLU A 316 -3.28 -43.17 -3.76
C GLU A 316 -3.16 -44.05 -5.02
N ALA A 317 -3.80 -45.21 -4.96
CA ALA A 317 -3.76 -46.24 -6.00
C ALA A 317 -4.52 -45.81 -7.27
N PRO A 318 -4.07 -46.21 -8.48
CA PRO A 318 -4.74 -45.84 -9.72
C PRO A 318 -6.02 -46.65 -9.93
N PHE A 319 -7.11 -45.93 -10.22
CA PHE A 319 -8.35 -46.47 -10.77
C PHE A 319 -8.06 -47.21 -12.09
N GLN A 320 -8.31 -48.52 -12.13
CA GLN A 320 -8.35 -49.32 -13.35
C GLN A 320 -9.69 -49.11 -14.07
N ASN A 321 -9.64 -48.65 -15.32
CA ASN A 321 -10.75 -48.76 -16.25
C ASN A 321 -10.67 -50.14 -16.92
N ASP A 322 -11.62 -51.02 -16.58
CA ASP A 322 -11.88 -52.27 -17.30
C ASP A 322 -12.73 -51.98 -18.54
N ASP A 323 -12.07 -51.87 -19.69
CA ASP A 323 -12.69 -52.14 -20.99
C ASP A 323 -12.51 -53.64 -21.30
N GLN A 324 -13.60 -54.41 -21.24
CA GLN A 324 -13.70 -55.69 -21.94
C GLN A 324 -14.96 -55.77 -22.79
N GLU A 325 -14.69 -55.94 -24.08
CA GLU A 325 -15.60 -56.28 -25.17
C GLU A 325 -16.48 -57.51 -24.85
N LYS A 326 -17.75 -57.46 -25.26
CA LYS A 326 -18.42 -58.67 -25.73
C LYS A 326 -19.39 -58.39 -26.88
N GLU A 327 -18.88 -58.76 -28.04
CA GLU A 327 -19.48 -59.02 -29.33
C GLU A 327 -20.66 -60.02 -29.27
N THR A 328 -21.79 -59.72 -29.92
CA THR A 328 -22.61 -60.71 -30.68
C THR A 328 -23.56 -60.02 -31.70
N ALA A 329 -23.17 -60.10 -32.97
CA ALA A 329 -23.93 -60.34 -34.22
C ALA A 329 -25.45 -59.99 -34.40
N SER A 330 -25.72 -59.06 -35.35
CA SER A 330 -26.46 -59.17 -36.66
C SER A 330 -27.90 -59.76 -36.79
N PRO A 331 -28.63 -59.60 -37.93
CA PRO A 331 -28.83 -58.48 -38.89
C PRO A 331 -30.33 -58.33 -39.36
N PHE A 332 -30.59 -57.61 -40.47
CA PHE A 332 -31.88 -57.34 -41.22
C PHE A 332 -32.67 -56.09 -40.75
N ALA A 333 -33.27 -55.23 -41.60
CA ALA A 333 -33.29 -55.05 -43.04
C ALA A 333 -34.10 -53.78 -43.44
N LEU A 334 -33.71 -53.19 -44.58
CA LEU A 334 -34.56 -52.64 -45.65
C LEU A 334 -35.45 -51.39 -45.43
N ALA A 335 -35.15 -50.41 -46.29
CA ALA A 335 -36.04 -49.65 -47.20
C ALA A 335 -37.39 -49.11 -46.69
N GLY A 336 -37.56 -47.80 -46.86
CA GLY A 336 -38.81 -47.05 -46.80
C GLY A 336 -38.55 -45.58 -46.92
#